data_AF-C0XTV5-F1
#
_entry.id   AF-C0XTV5-F1
#
_cell.length_a   1.000
_cell.length_b   1.000
_cell.length_c   1.000
_cell.angle_alpha   90.00
_cell.angle_beta   90.00
_cell.angle_gamma   90.00
#
_symmetry.space_group_name_H-M   'P 1'
#
loop_
_entity.id
_entity.type
_entity.pdbx_description
1 polymer ?
#
loop_
_entity_poly.entity_id
_entity_poly.type
_entity_poly.pdbx_seq_one_letter_code
_entity_poly.pdbx_strand_id
1 'polypeptide(L)'
;MTSKLEQGSLDDDYPINDQSNPDFNVGGVKRTLPDELQLEQIVSYMDATYPRPSDAGELDRYLALLPDRLTHAAMLMLGSAVDHAMPGVAFAGEVGLESTEFGPLLRPSHSSGVWVVACTALGPRAREFAWQPEVAGAAELSGAVIVDVDSRELVEPAIEFARSQGAAEVVAWLHLDVFATSADRTIVSFPRDSSHAPEGALVQVPRGTGPGREYFSTGEISTPAEARRRITDVAEFLTSGPAS
;
A
#
# COMPACT_ATOMS: atom_id res chain seq x y z
N MET A 1 17.03 -16.48 23.20
CA MET A 1 15.90 -16.08 22.35
C MET A 1 14.95 -15.28 23.22
N THR A 2 15.00 -13.95 23.14
CA THR A 2 13.99 -13.08 23.76
C THR A 2 12.68 -13.37 23.03
N SER A 3 11.61 -13.74 23.73
CA SER A 3 10.32 -13.91 23.07
C SER A 3 9.92 -12.57 22.45
N LYS A 4 9.33 -12.60 21.24
CA LYS A 4 8.72 -11.41 20.66
C LYS A 4 7.73 -10.84 21.67
N LEU A 5 7.71 -9.52 21.83
CA LEU A 5 6.72 -8.86 22.66
C LEU A 5 5.32 -9.19 22.11
N GLU A 6 4.37 -9.43 23.00
CA GLU A 6 2.98 -9.63 22.62
C GLU A 6 2.32 -8.29 22.27
N GLN A 7 1.33 -8.32 21.36
CA GLN A 7 0.51 -7.16 21.05
C GLN A 7 -0.33 -6.78 22.27
N GLY A 8 -0.29 -5.52 22.64
CA GLY A 8 -1.09 -4.99 23.74
C GLY A 8 -2.56 -4.75 23.39
N SER A 9 -3.40 -4.65 24.42
CA SER A 9 -4.82 -4.26 24.31
C SER A 9 -4.97 -2.74 24.38
N LEU A 10 -6.05 -2.16 23.84
CA LEU A 10 -6.38 -0.73 24.05
C LEU A 10 -6.72 -0.40 25.51
N ASP A 11 -7.09 -1.40 26.31
CA ASP A 11 -7.43 -1.24 27.74
C ASP A 11 -6.19 -1.20 28.66
N ASP A 12 -5.01 -1.38 28.09
CA ASP A 12 -3.75 -1.32 28.81
C ASP A 12 -3.32 0.13 29.10
N ASP A 13 -2.55 0.31 30.18
CA ASP A 13 -1.96 1.61 30.50
C ASP A 13 -0.76 1.90 29.60
N TYR A 14 -0.92 2.88 28.69
CA TYR A 14 0.15 3.36 27.82
C TYR A 14 0.53 4.80 28.15
N PRO A 15 1.83 5.14 28.03
CA PRO A 15 2.28 6.52 28.12
C PRO A 15 1.55 7.42 27.11
N ILE A 16 1.27 8.65 27.53
CA ILE A 16 0.67 9.66 26.65
C ILE A 16 1.60 9.91 25.47
N ASN A 17 1.06 9.87 24.26
CA ASN A 17 1.76 10.17 23.02
C ASN A 17 1.95 11.69 22.83
N ASP A 18 2.67 12.32 23.76
CA ASP A 18 3.06 13.72 23.74
C ASP A 18 4.59 13.81 23.89
N GLN A 19 5.27 14.19 22.80
CA GLN A 19 6.74 14.28 22.78
C GLN A 19 7.29 15.38 23.69
N SER A 20 6.46 16.31 24.17
CA SER A 20 6.85 17.32 25.15
C SER A 20 6.79 16.82 26.59
N ASN A 21 6.18 15.66 26.84
CA ASN A 21 6.07 15.05 28.15
C ASN A 21 7.40 14.42 28.59
N PRO A 22 7.94 14.75 29.78
CA PRO A 22 9.18 14.13 30.29
C PRO A 22 9.08 12.61 30.49
N ASP A 23 7.86 12.06 30.63
CA ASP A 23 7.59 10.63 30.74
C ASP A 23 7.22 9.97 29.40
N PHE A 24 7.47 10.66 28.28
CA PHE A 24 7.27 10.10 26.94
C PHE A 24 8.13 8.85 26.75
N ASN A 25 7.52 7.80 26.20
CA ASN A 25 8.22 6.56 25.86
C ASN A 25 7.99 6.20 24.40
N VAL A 26 9.04 5.65 23.80
CA VAL A 26 9.02 5.04 22.46
C VAL A 26 8.51 3.61 22.58
N GLY A 27 7.53 3.26 21.74
CA GLY A 27 6.91 1.95 21.68
C GLY A 27 6.09 1.61 22.93
N GLY A 28 5.64 0.35 22.99
CA GLY A 28 4.96 -0.15 24.17
C GLY A 28 5.96 -0.68 25.19
N VAL A 29 5.85 -0.24 26.43
CA VAL A 29 6.69 -0.73 27.53
C VAL A 29 6.15 -2.10 27.95
N LYS A 30 6.96 -3.17 27.82
CA LYS A 30 6.64 -4.59 28.13
C LYS A 30 5.76 -5.34 27.11
N ARG A 31 5.15 -4.65 26.14
CA ARG A 31 4.26 -5.19 25.06
C ARG A 31 4.32 -4.23 23.87
N THR A 32 3.95 -4.63 22.66
CA THR A 32 3.82 -3.65 21.55
C THR A 32 2.53 -2.84 21.69
N LEU A 33 2.48 -1.64 21.14
CA LEU A 33 1.26 -0.84 21.11
C LEU A 33 0.19 -1.52 20.24
N PRO A 34 -1.11 -1.35 20.52
CA PRO A 34 -2.19 -1.65 19.59
C PRO A 34 -1.99 -0.88 18.27
N ASP A 35 -2.45 -1.43 17.15
CA ASP A 35 -2.20 -0.86 15.81
C ASP A 35 -2.72 0.57 15.64
N GLU A 36 -3.83 0.90 16.30
CA GLU A 36 -4.39 2.25 16.37
C GLU A 36 -3.40 3.24 17.01
N LEU A 37 -2.84 2.88 18.18
CA LEU A 37 -1.87 3.70 18.88
C LEU A 37 -0.51 3.74 18.17
N GLN A 38 -0.13 2.67 17.45
CA GLN A 38 1.05 2.71 16.58
C GLN A 38 0.88 3.74 15.45
N LEU A 39 -0.29 3.77 14.80
CA LEU A 39 -0.60 4.75 13.76
C LEU A 39 -0.56 6.18 14.34
N GLU A 40 -1.24 6.43 15.46
CA GLU A 40 -1.24 7.75 16.12
C GLU A 40 0.18 8.23 16.43
N GLN A 41 1.05 7.34 16.88
CA GLN A 41 2.43 7.67 17.21
C GLN A 41 3.27 8.03 15.98
N ILE A 42 3.13 7.28 14.88
CA ILE A 42 3.83 7.61 13.63
C ILE A 42 3.27 8.90 13.02
N VAL A 43 1.95 9.09 12.97
CA VAL A 43 1.32 10.31 12.43
C VAL A 43 1.81 11.54 13.19
N SER A 44 1.79 11.50 14.53
CA SER A 44 2.29 12.58 15.39
C SER A 44 3.75 12.95 15.07
N TYR A 45 4.63 11.96 14.89
CA TYR A 45 6.02 12.20 14.50
C TYR A 45 6.16 12.78 13.09
N MET A 46 5.41 12.23 12.14
CA MET A 46 5.44 12.64 10.73
C MET A 46 4.97 14.09 10.57
N ASP A 47 3.88 14.48 11.21
CA ASP A 47 3.34 15.83 11.16
C ASP A 47 4.29 16.87 11.78
N ALA A 48 4.98 16.49 12.87
CA ALA A 48 5.95 17.36 13.54
C ALA A 48 7.25 17.53 12.74
N THR A 49 7.71 16.48 12.05
CA THR A 49 9.05 16.43 11.45
C THR A 49 9.04 16.69 9.94
N TYR A 50 7.99 16.27 9.25
CA TYR A 50 7.88 16.28 7.79
C TYR A 50 6.54 16.89 7.38
N PRO A 51 6.36 18.22 7.49
CA PRO A 51 5.12 18.87 7.10
C PRO A 51 4.80 18.59 5.62
N ARG A 52 3.57 18.18 5.35
CA ARG A 52 3.11 17.84 3.99
C ARG A 52 3.08 19.10 3.12
N PRO A 53 3.81 19.14 2.00
CA PRO A 53 3.83 20.32 1.12
C PRO A 53 2.54 20.43 0.30
N SER A 54 2.22 21.66 -0.10
CA SER A 54 1.08 21.96 -0.99
C SER A 54 1.46 22.11 -2.46
N ASP A 55 2.73 22.42 -2.76
CA ASP A 55 3.24 22.46 -4.14
C ASP A 55 3.29 21.04 -4.73
N ALA A 56 2.86 20.88 -5.98
CA ALA A 56 2.75 19.56 -6.61
C ALA A 56 4.10 18.86 -6.81
N GLY A 57 5.16 19.61 -7.17
CA GLY A 57 6.49 19.05 -7.38
C GLY A 57 7.19 18.70 -6.06
N GLU A 58 6.94 19.47 -5.01
CA GLU A 58 7.37 19.14 -3.65
C GLU A 58 6.58 17.97 -3.07
N LEU A 59 5.27 17.88 -3.35
CA LEU A 59 4.43 16.76 -2.93
C LEU A 59 4.87 15.45 -3.57
N ASP A 60 5.17 15.44 -4.88
CA ASP A 60 5.71 14.26 -5.55
C ASP A 60 7.01 13.77 -4.89
N ARG A 61 7.91 14.70 -4.54
CA ARG A 61 9.14 14.37 -3.80
C ARG A 61 8.85 13.89 -2.37
N TYR A 62 7.89 14.51 -1.68
CA TYR A 62 7.51 14.15 -0.33
C TYR A 62 7.01 12.70 -0.28
N LEU A 63 6.09 12.35 -1.19
CA LEU A 63 5.49 11.02 -1.29
C LEU A 63 6.52 9.97 -1.72
N ALA A 64 7.44 10.31 -2.63
CA ALA A 64 8.55 9.42 -3.02
C ALA A 64 9.46 9.02 -1.84
N LEU A 65 9.67 9.93 -0.89
CA LEU A 65 10.50 9.69 0.31
C LEU A 65 9.71 9.13 1.49
N LEU A 66 8.38 9.05 1.36
CA LEU A 66 7.50 8.62 2.45
C LEU A 66 7.79 7.18 2.91
N PRO A 67 8.05 6.19 2.03
CA PRO A 67 8.43 4.84 2.42
C PRO A 67 9.60 4.81 3.44
N ASP A 68 10.69 5.50 3.13
CA ASP A 68 11.87 5.55 4.01
C ASP A 68 11.60 6.31 5.31
N ARG A 69 10.88 7.44 5.22
CA ARG A 69 10.51 8.24 6.39
C ARG A 69 9.60 7.48 7.35
N LEU A 70 8.65 6.70 6.83
CA LEU A 70 7.77 5.86 7.64
C LEU A 70 8.53 4.72 8.31
N THR A 71 9.49 4.10 7.61
CA THR A 71 10.39 3.11 8.22
C THR A 71 11.18 3.71 9.36
N HIS A 72 11.81 4.86 9.12
CA HIS A 72 12.60 5.56 10.11
C HIS A 72 11.74 5.99 11.32
N ALA A 73 10.57 6.57 11.07
CA ALA A 73 9.61 6.93 12.10
C ALA A 73 9.18 5.70 12.90
N ALA A 74 8.86 4.58 12.24
CA ALA A 74 8.48 3.35 12.92
C ALA A 74 9.62 2.81 13.80
N MET A 75 10.87 2.81 13.30
CA MET A 75 12.04 2.40 14.09
C MET A 75 12.26 3.28 15.32
N LEU A 76 12.10 4.60 15.17
CA LEU A 76 12.28 5.57 16.25
C LEU A 76 11.13 5.58 17.24
N MET A 77 9.90 5.38 16.79
CA MET A 77 8.70 5.64 17.58
C MET A 77 8.07 4.36 18.12
N LEU A 78 8.17 3.24 17.41
CA LEU A 78 7.63 1.95 17.85
C LEU A 78 8.71 1.03 18.46
N GLY A 79 9.98 1.41 18.32
CA GLY A 79 11.13 0.68 18.83
C GLY A 79 11.52 -0.54 17.98
N SER A 80 12.60 -1.22 18.35
CA SER A 80 13.20 -2.31 17.57
C SER A 80 12.49 -3.66 17.70
N ALA A 81 11.48 -3.77 18.57
CA ALA A 81 10.79 -5.03 18.83
C ALA A 81 9.75 -5.41 17.74
N VAL A 82 9.39 -4.47 16.87
CA VAL A 82 8.45 -4.70 15.76
C VAL A 82 9.18 -4.86 14.43
N ASP A 83 8.54 -5.52 13.47
CA ASP A 83 9.09 -5.77 12.15
C ASP A 83 8.86 -4.58 11.19
N HIS A 84 9.94 -3.85 10.94
CA HIS A 84 9.97 -2.65 10.10
C HIS A 84 10.26 -2.92 8.61
N ALA A 85 10.28 -4.18 8.17
CA ALA A 85 10.60 -4.50 6.79
C ALA A 85 9.65 -3.76 5.81
N MET A 86 10.21 -2.95 4.91
CA MET A 86 9.40 -2.27 3.90
C MET A 86 8.81 -3.25 2.92
N PRO A 87 7.61 -3.00 2.35
CA PRO A 87 7.00 -3.98 1.44
C PRO A 87 7.88 -4.35 0.25
N GLY A 88 8.55 -3.37 -0.37
CA GLY A 88 9.50 -3.61 -1.46
C GLY A 88 10.73 -4.45 -1.07
N VAL A 89 10.99 -4.65 0.22
CA VAL A 89 12.04 -5.53 0.75
C VAL A 89 11.45 -6.86 1.23
N ALA A 90 10.33 -6.82 1.96
CA ALA A 90 9.69 -7.98 2.55
C ALA A 90 9.14 -8.96 1.51
N PHE A 91 8.71 -8.43 0.36
CA PHE A 91 8.21 -9.20 -0.77
C PHE A 91 9.17 -9.14 -1.95
N ALA A 92 10.44 -8.79 -1.71
CA ALA A 92 11.46 -8.78 -2.75
C ALA A 92 11.59 -10.18 -3.36
N GLY A 93 11.35 -10.26 -4.66
CA GLY A 93 11.54 -11.46 -5.48
C GLY A 93 12.29 -11.12 -6.76
N GLU A 94 12.27 -12.04 -7.71
CA GLU A 94 12.92 -11.87 -9.02
C GLU A 94 11.95 -11.24 -10.04
N VAL A 95 11.22 -10.19 -9.63
CA VAL A 95 10.27 -9.51 -10.50
C VAL A 95 11.03 -8.85 -11.66
N GLY A 96 10.77 -9.33 -12.87
CA GLY A 96 11.30 -8.74 -14.09
C GLY A 96 10.61 -7.41 -14.39
N LEU A 97 11.37 -6.44 -14.88
CA LEU A 97 10.85 -5.15 -15.31
C LEU A 97 11.12 -4.95 -16.80
N GLU A 98 10.05 -4.79 -17.57
CA GLU A 98 10.07 -4.49 -19.01
C GLU A 98 9.38 -3.14 -19.26
N SER A 99 9.74 -2.46 -20.36
CA SER A 99 9.02 -1.27 -20.81
C SER A 99 8.05 -1.63 -21.92
N THR A 100 6.83 -1.10 -21.86
CA THR A 100 5.82 -1.19 -22.93
C THR A 100 5.41 0.21 -23.39
N GLU A 101 4.60 0.32 -24.44
CA GLU A 101 4.02 1.60 -24.84
C GLU A 101 3.03 2.18 -23.83
N PHE A 102 2.55 1.36 -22.87
CA PHE A 102 1.60 1.78 -21.85
C PHE A 102 2.27 2.22 -20.55
N GLY A 103 3.52 1.81 -20.32
CA GLY A 103 4.26 1.98 -19.07
C GLY A 103 5.05 0.72 -18.69
N PRO A 104 5.60 0.65 -17.46
CA PRO A 104 6.35 -0.50 -16.99
C PRO A 104 5.50 -1.77 -16.83
N LEU A 105 6.07 -2.89 -17.25
CA LEU A 105 5.49 -4.23 -17.14
C LEU A 105 6.30 -5.05 -16.14
N LEU A 106 5.66 -5.43 -15.05
CA LEU A 106 6.22 -6.21 -13.97
C LEU A 106 5.86 -7.69 -14.17
N ARG A 107 6.88 -8.55 -14.24
CA ARG A 107 6.72 -9.99 -14.41
C ARG A 107 7.14 -10.73 -13.14
N PRO A 108 6.23 -11.43 -12.47
CA PRO A 108 6.59 -12.24 -11.32
C PRO A 108 7.41 -13.45 -11.72
N SER A 109 8.12 -14.04 -10.76
CA SER A 109 8.91 -15.26 -10.96
C SER A 109 8.06 -16.46 -11.41
N HIS A 110 6.79 -16.51 -11.00
CA HIS A 110 5.81 -17.52 -11.37
C HIS A 110 4.51 -16.88 -11.83
N SER A 111 4.05 -17.20 -13.04
CA SER A 111 2.83 -16.61 -13.60
C SER A 111 1.57 -17.40 -13.22
N SER A 112 0.53 -16.72 -12.73
CA SER A 112 -0.80 -17.27 -12.44
C SER A 112 -1.75 -17.20 -13.64
N GLY A 113 -1.37 -16.49 -14.71
CA GLY A 113 -2.24 -16.19 -15.86
C GLY A 113 -3.18 -15.00 -15.66
N VAL A 114 -3.24 -14.44 -14.44
CA VAL A 114 -3.94 -13.17 -14.14
C VAL A 114 -3.06 -12.00 -14.58
N TRP A 115 -3.69 -11.00 -15.21
CA TRP A 115 -3.04 -9.73 -15.52
C TRP A 115 -3.70 -8.60 -14.72
N VAL A 116 -2.89 -7.63 -14.31
CA VAL A 116 -3.37 -6.42 -13.65
C VAL A 116 -2.98 -5.21 -14.47
N VAL A 117 -3.92 -4.27 -14.64
CA VAL A 117 -3.67 -2.94 -15.18
C VAL A 117 -3.76 -1.95 -14.03
N ALA A 118 -2.59 -1.53 -13.54
CA ALA A 118 -2.43 -0.68 -12.37
C ALA A 118 -2.32 0.79 -12.78
N CYS A 119 -3.13 1.66 -12.17
CA CYS A 119 -3.20 3.09 -12.48
C CYS A 119 -3.18 3.91 -11.20
N THR A 120 -2.31 4.91 -11.14
CA THR A 120 -2.14 5.79 -9.98
C THR A 120 -2.14 7.26 -10.40
N ALA A 121 -2.70 8.13 -9.56
CA ALA A 121 -2.66 9.59 -9.73
C ALA A 121 -1.40 10.25 -9.14
N LEU A 122 -0.42 9.44 -8.71
CA LEU A 122 0.84 9.91 -8.16
C LEU A 122 1.74 10.53 -9.24
N GLY A 123 2.57 11.50 -8.82
CA GLY A 123 3.62 12.03 -9.68
C GLY A 123 4.72 10.99 -9.97
N PRO A 124 5.62 11.28 -10.93
CA PRO A 124 6.58 10.30 -11.44
C PRO A 124 7.54 9.77 -10.36
N ARG A 125 7.97 10.60 -9.40
CA ARG A 125 8.88 10.13 -8.34
C ARG A 125 8.14 9.27 -7.33
N ALA A 126 6.96 9.71 -6.89
CA ALA A 126 6.15 8.95 -5.96
C ALA A 126 5.71 7.61 -6.57
N ARG A 127 5.46 7.60 -7.88
CA ARG A 127 5.19 6.37 -8.61
C ARG A 127 6.36 5.40 -8.56
N GLU A 128 7.57 5.85 -8.87
CA GLU A 128 8.76 5.00 -8.90
C GLU A 128 9.16 4.49 -7.50
N PHE A 129 9.16 5.36 -6.50
CA PHE A 129 9.73 5.04 -5.18
C PHE A 129 8.72 4.58 -4.13
N ALA A 130 7.42 4.86 -4.31
CA ALA A 130 6.39 4.44 -3.37
C ALA A 130 5.43 3.41 -3.98
N TRP A 131 4.87 3.69 -5.16
CA TRP A 131 3.84 2.83 -5.76
C TRP A 131 4.40 1.54 -6.37
N GLN A 132 5.39 1.64 -7.26
CA GLN A 132 5.93 0.49 -7.97
C GLN A 132 6.49 -0.61 -7.06
N PRO A 133 7.14 -0.31 -5.92
CA PRO A 133 7.52 -1.34 -4.96
C PRO A 133 6.33 -2.12 -4.37
N GLU A 134 5.19 -1.46 -4.13
CA GLU A 134 3.97 -2.15 -3.66
C GLU A 134 3.37 -3.02 -4.77
N VAL A 135 3.33 -2.49 -5.99
CA VAL A 135 2.86 -3.22 -7.17
C VAL A 135 3.74 -4.45 -7.44
N ALA A 136 5.06 -4.31 -7.35
CA ALA A 136 6.01 -5.41 -7.51
C ALA A 136 5.80 -6.51 -6.46
N GLY A 137 5.59 -6.11 -5.19
CA GLY A 137 5.29 -7.06 -4.12
C GLY A 137 3.97 -7.82 -4.37
N ALA A 138 2.93 -7.13 -4.82
CA ALA A 138 1.67 -7.76 -5.19
C ALA A 138 1.82 -8.71 -6.40
N ALA A 139 2.59 -8.32 -7.41
CA ALA A 139 2.90 -9.15 -8.57
C ALA A 139 3.56 -10.46 -8.13
N GLU A 140 4.64 -10.37 -7.35
CA GLU A 140 5.39 -11.54 -6.90
C GLU A 140 4.56 -12.49 -6.03
N LEU A 141 3.81 -11.95 -5.06
CA LEU A 141 2.99 -12.75 -4.15
C LEU A 141 1.83 -13.46 -4.85
N SER A 142 1.22 -12.81 -5.85
CA SER A 142 0.05 -13.35 -6.56
C SER A 142 0.38 -14.15 -7.82
N GLY A 143 1.59 -13.99 -8.34
CA GLY A 143 1.97 -14.45 -9.66
C GLY A 143 1.28 -13.70 -10.81
N ALA A 144 0.60 -12.58 -10.54
CA ALA A 144 -0.01 -11.77 -11.59
C ALA A 144 1.03 -10.94 -12.36
N VAL A 145 0.88 -10.85 -13.68
CA VAL A 145 1.65 -9.91 -14.50
C VAL A 145 0.99 -8.53 -14.39
N ILE A 146 1.75 -7.48 -14.08
CA ILE A 146 1.16 -6.15 -13.86
C ILE A 146 1.72 -5.12 -14.87
N VAL A 147 0.84 -4.45 -15.59
CA VAL A 147 1.15 -3.24 -16.36
C VAL A 147 0.83 -2.03 -15.49
N ASP A 148 1.85 -1.30 -15.04
CA ASP A 148 1.69 0.00 -14.37
C ASP A 148 1.56 1.09 -15.45
N VAL A 149 0.34 1.58 -15.73
CA VAL A 149 0.07 2.45 -16.89
C VAL A 149 0.38 3.92 -16.64
N ASP A 150 1.09 4.59 -17.55
CA ASP A 150 1.61 5.96 -17.35
C ASP A 150 0.51 7.00 -17.14
N SER A 151 -0.68 6.76 -17.67
CA SER A 151 -1.85 7.62 -17.49
C SER A 151 -3.16 6.83 -17.54
N ARG A 152 -4.23 7.46 -17.07
CA ARG A 152 -5.58 6.90 -17.05
C ARG A 152 -6.07 6.50 -18.45
N GLU A 153 -5.73 7.28 -19.47
CA GLU A 153 -6.17 7.06 -20.85
C GLU A 153 -5.62 5.75 -21.45
N LEU A 154 -4.54 5.22 -20.86
CA LEU A 154 -3.89 3.99 -21.30
C LEU A 154 -4.47 2.74 -20.63
N VAL A 155 -5.40 2.87 -19.69
CA VAL A 155 -6.00 1.71 -18.99
C VAL A 155 -6.72 0.77 -19.96
N GLU A 156 -7.65 1.28 -20.77
CA GLU A 156 -8.41 0.43 -21.71
C GLU A 156 -7.52 -0.21 -22.78
N PRO A 157 -6.61 0.52 -23.46
CA PRO A 157 -5.63 -0.09 -24.35
C PRO A 157 -4.75 -1.16 -23.68
N ALA A 158 -4.34 -0.94 -22.43
CA ALA A 158 -3.54 -1.92 -21.68
C ALA A 158 -4.35 -3.17 -21.30
N ILE A 159 -5.65 -3.03 -21.03
CA ILE A 159 -6.57 -4.18 -20.83
C ILE A 159 -6.66 -5.00 -22.11
N GLU A 160 -6.88 -4.35 -23.26
CA GLU A 160 -6.90 -5.03 -24.57
C GLU A 160 -5.57 -5.72 -24.88
N PHE A 161 -4.45 -5.05 -24.57
CA PHE A 161 -3.12 -5.63 -24.70
C PHE A 161 -2.98 -6.88 -23.84
N ALA A 162 -3.33 -6.84 -22.54
CA ALA A 162 -3.26 -8.01 -21.66
C ALA A 162 -4.07 -9.19 -22.22
N ARG A 163 -5.26 -8.95 -22.76
CA ARG A 163 -6.07 -9.99 -23.44
C ARG A 163 -5.38 -10.55 -24.67
N SER A 164 -4.76 -9.70 -25.49
CA SER A 164 -4.00 -10.14 -26.67
C SER A 164 -2.80 -11.03 -26.29
N GLN A 165 -2.25 -10.84 -25.08
CA GLN A 165 -1.18 -11.67 -24.49
C GLN A 165 -1.70 -12.97 -23.86
N GLY A 166 -3.01 -13.24 -23.93
CA GLY A 166 -3.62 -14.47 -23.41
C GLY A 166 -3.97 -14.42 -21.92
N ALA A 167 -4.17 -13.22 -21.35
CA ALA A 167 -4.63 -13.09 -19.96
C ALA A 167 -5.95 -13.84 -19.72
N ALA A 168 -5.93 -14.79 -18.77
CA ALA A 168 -7.12 -15.55 -18.38
C ALA A 168 -8.15 -14.64 -17.68
N GLU A 169 -7.65 -13.70 -16.88
CA GLU A 169 -8.41 -12.66 -16.18
C GLU A 169 -7.62 -11.36 -16.25
N VAL A 170 -8.31 -10.23 -16.38
CA VAL A 170 -7.72 -8.89 -16.28
C VAL A 170 -8.38 -8.13 -15.14
N VAL A 171 -7.58 -7.65 -14.20
CA VAL A 171 -8.00 -6.87 -13.04
C VAL A 171 -7.53 -5.42 -13.18
N ALA A 172 -8.41 -4.45 -13.01
CA ALA A 172 -8.01 -3.05 -12.90
C ALA A 172 -7.62 -2.73 -11.45
N TRP A 173 -6.46 -2.14 -11.21
CA TRP A 173 -6.06 -1.64 -9.89
C TRP A 173 -5.95 -0.12 -9.92
N LEU A 174 -6.95 0.53 -9.33
CA LEU A 174 -7.10 1.98 -9.34
C LEU A 174 -6.70 2.58 -7.99
N HIS A 175 -5.70 3.45 -7.97
CA HIS A 175 -5.25 4.16 -6.78
C HIS A 175 -5.71 5.62 -6.79
N LEU A 176 -6.35 6.04 -5.69
CA LEU A 176 -6.98 7.36 -5.45
C LEU A 176 -8.20 7.70 -6.31
N ASP A 177 -8.12 7.48 -7.62
CA ASP A 177 -9.18 7.87 -8.57
C ASP A 177 -9.92 6.64 -9.09
N VAL A 178 -11.26 6.65 -8.97
CA VAL A 178 -12.12 5.54 -9.38
C VAL A 178 -12.84 5.89 -10.68
N PHE A 179 -12.86 4.94 -11.62
CA PHE A 179 -13.60 5.07 -12.88
C PHE A 179 -13.95 3.69 -13.44
N ALA A 180 -14.95 3.67 -14.33
CA ALA A 180 -15.37 2.44 -14.99
C ALA A 180 -14.29 1.94 -15.96
N THR A 181 -14.11 0.61 -15.99
CA THR A 181 -13.18 -0.07 -16.89
C THR A 181 -13.80 -1.34 -17.49
N SER A 182 -13.24 -1.86 -18.58
CA SER A 182 -13.63 -3.16 -19.16
C SER A 182 -13.00 -4.40 -18.49
N ALA A 183 -12.20 -4.22 -17.44
CA ALA A 183 -11.60 -5.30 -16.66
C ALA A 183 -12.66 -6.20 -16.00
N ASP A 184 -12.32 -7.47 -15.72
CA ASP A 184 -13.23 -8.44 -15.10
C ASP A 184 -13.55 -8.07 -13.65
N ARG A 185 -12.53 -7.59 -12.94
CA ARG A 185 -12.55 -7.27 -11.52
C ARG A 185 -11.76 -6.01 -11.24
N THR A 186 -11.98 -5.42 -10.07
CA THR A 186 -11.36 -4.15 -9.69
C THR A 186 -10.82 -4.20 -8.27
N ILE A 187 -9.63 -3.64 -8.10
CA ILE A 187 -9.06 -3.24 -6.82
C ILE A 187 -9.09 -1.71 -6.79
N VAL A 188 -9.53 -1.14 -5.68
CA VAL A 188 -9.57 0.30 -5.47
C VAL A 188 -8.82 0.62 -4.19
N SER A 189 -7.67 1.28 -4.28
CA SER A 189 -6.84 1.62 -3.14
C SER A 189 -6.98 3.08 -2.76
N PHE A 190 -7.47 3.32 -1.54
CA PHE A 190 -7.61 4.64 -0.92
C PHE A 190 -8.32 5.67 -1.81
N PRO A 191 -9.51 5.35 -2.34
CA PRO A 191 -10.20 6.25 -3.24
C PRO A 191 -10.58 7.54 -2.52
N ARG A 192 -10.46 8.68 -3.20
CA ARG A 192 -10.98 9.96 -2.70
C ARG A 192 -12.51 9.95 -2.58
N ASP A 193 -13.14 9.14 -3.43
CA ASP A 193 -14.58 8.87 -3.42
C ASP A 193 -14.82 7.40 -3.82
N SER A 194 -15.35 6.62 -2.87
CA SER A 194 -15.65 5.19 -3.07
C SER A 194 -17.03 4.93 -3.68
N SER A 195 -17.85 5.97 -3.91
CA SER A 195 -19.23 5.82 -4.41
C SER A 195 -19.32 5.17 -5.79
N HIS A 196 -18.22 5.21 -6.55
CA HIS A 196 -18.10 4.65 -7.90
C HIS A 196 -17.35 3.31 -7.94
N ALA A 197 -17.01 2.72 -6.80
CA ALA A 197 -16.35 1.42 -6.77
C ALA A 197 -17.31 0.33 -7.30
N PRO A 198 -16.87 -0.52 -8.25
CA PRO A 198 -17.68 -1.63 -8.75
C PRO A 198 -18.09 -2.60 -7.65
N GLU A 199 -19.24 -3.25 -7.81
CA GLU A 199 -19.65 -4.34 -6.93
C GLU A 199 -18.63 -5.50 -6.98
N GLY A 200 -18.32 -6.07 -5.83
CA GLY A 200 -17.30 -7.13 -5.72
C GLY A 200 -15.85 -6.64 -5.81
N ALA A 201 -15.60 -5.34 -5.91
CA ALA A 201 -14.26 -4.79 -5.87
C ALA A 201 -13.60 -4.95 -4.48
N LEU A 202 -12.29 -5.19 -4.44
CA LEU A 202 -11.52 -4.98 -3.22
C LEU A 202 -11.30 -3.49 -3.03
N VAL A 203 -12.03 -2.88 -2.10
CA VAL A 203 -11.86 -1.45 -1.76
C VAL A 203 -11.05 -1.34 -0.48
N GLN A 204 -9.87 -0.73 -0.54
CA GLN A 204 -9.02 -0.47 0.62
C GLN A 204 -9.25 0.96 1.13
N VAL A 205 -9.60 1.12 2.40
CA VAL A 205 -9.93 2.42 3.00
C VAL A 205 -9.24 2.62 4.36
N PRO A 206 -9.01 3.87 4.78
CA PRO A 206 -8.68 4.17 6.17
C PRO A 206 -9.78 3.63 7.10
N ARG A 207 -9.40 3.18 8.29
CA ARG A 207 -10.34 2.72 9.31
C ARG A 207 -11.36 3.82 9.65
N GLY A 208 -12.65 3.46 9.65
CA GLY A 208 -13.74 4.36 10.02
C GLY A 208 -14.18 5.36 8.93
N THR A 209 -13.65 5.31 7.71
CA THR A 209 -13.99 6.31 6.67
C THR A 209 -15.01 5.85 5.65
N GLY A 210 -15.44 4.58 5.65
CA GLY A 210 -16.46 4.14 4.70
C GLY A 210 -16.49 2.63 4.46
N PRO A 211 -17.31 2.19 3.48
CA PRO A 211 -17.41 0.78 3.12
C PRO A 211 -16.13 0.31 2.42
N GLY A 212 -15.56 -0.79 2.89
CA GLY A 212 -14.35 -1.39 2.34
C GLY A 212 -13.61 -2.22 3.37
N ARG A 213 -12.45 -2.75 2.98
CA ARG A 213 -11.49 -3.34 3.90
C ARG A 213 -10.72 -2.21 4.58
N GLU A 214 -10.83 -2.17 5.91
CA GLU A 214 -10.23 -1.12 6.74
C GLU A 214 -8.77 -1.42 7.11
N TYR A 215 -7.98 -0.36 7.10
CA TYR A 215 -6.57 -0.36 7.48
C TYR A 215 -6.28 0.76 8.47
N PHE A 216 -5.33 0.53 9.38
CA PHE A 216 -4.78 1.57 10.22
C PHE A 216 -3.82 2.42 9.39
N SER A 217 -4.40 3.37 8.66
CA SER A 217 -3.72 4.22 7.68
C SER A 217 -4.45 5.55 7.56
N THR A 218 -3.75 6.62 7.18
CA THR A 218 -4.37 7.87 6.71
C THR A 218 -4.65 7.88 5.20
N GLY A 219 -4.37 6.77 4.52
CA GLY A 219 -4.29 6.67 3.06
C GLY A 219 -2.86 6.85 2.52
N GLU A 220 -2.05 7.68 3.19
CA GLU A 220 -0.63 7.89 2.85
C GLU A 220 0.30 7.33 3.96
N ILE A 221 -0.04 7.56 5.22
CA ILE A 221 0.76 7.17 6.39
C ILE A 221 0.20 5.89 6.97
N SER A 222 1.05 4.88 7.14
CA SER A 222 0.75 3.63 7.85
C SER A 222 2.03 3.01 8.40
N THR A 223 1.91 2.03 9.28
CA THR A 223 3.07 1.25 9.73
C THR A 223 3.60 0.36 8.59
N PRO A 224 4.88 -0.04 8.59
CA PRO A 224 5.37 -1.04 7.64
C PRO A 224 4.56 -2.34 7.65
N ALA A 225 4.07 -2.77 8.82
CA ALA A 225 3.24 -3.96 8.95
C ALA A 225 1.88 -3.80 8.23
N GLU A 226 1.20 -2.67 8.41
CA GLU A 226 -0.07 -2.39 7.71
C GLU A 226 0.13 -2.22 6.20
N ALA A 227 1.23 -1.59 5.78
CA ALA A 227 1.59 -1.52 4.36
C ALA A 227 1.78 -2.94 3.76
N ARG A 228 2.47 -3.84 4.48
CA ARG A 228 2.62 -5.25 4.06
C ARG A 228 1.29 -5.99 4.02
N ARG A 229 0.41 -5.78 5.00
CA ARG A 229 -0.94 -6.37 5.04
C ARG A 229 -1.76 -5.96 3.82
N ARG A 230 -1.76 -4.69 3.43
CA ARG A 230 -2.48 -4.22 2.22
C ARG A 230 -2.08 -4.96 0.97
N ILE A 231 -0.78 -5.18 0.78
CA ILE A 231 -0.24 -5.85 -0.40
C ILE A 231 -0.55 -7.34 -0.38
N THR A 232 -0.50 -7.96 0.81
CA THR A 232 -0.94 -9.34 1.00
C THR A 232 -2.41 -9.50 0.65
N ASP A 233 -3.27 -8.59 1.12
CA ASP A 233 -4.71 -8.60 0.83
C ASP A 233 -5.02 -8.40 -0.66
N VAL A 234 -4.22 -7.60 -1.37
CA VAL A 234 -4.28 -7.48 -2.83
C VAL A 234 -3.91 -8.81 -3.49
N ALA A 235 -2.80 -9.43 -3.08
CA ALA A 235 -2.36 -10.69 -3.64
C ALA A 235 -3.37 -11.83 -3.38
N GLU A 236 -3.98 -11.87 -2.20
CA GLU A 236 -5.07 -12.80 -1.88
C GLU A 236 -6.28 -12.59 -2.79
N PHE A 237 -6.69 -11.35 -3.04
CA PHE A 237 -7.78 -11.06 -3.98
C PHE A 237 -7.44 -11.50 -5.41
N LEU A 238 -6.20 -11.30 -5.85
CA LEU A 238 -5.75 -11.73 -7.18
C LEU A 238 -5.71 -13.26 -7.32
N THR A 239 -5.48 -13.99 -6.22
CA THR A 239 -5.42 -15.46 -6.22
C THR A 239 -6.76 -16.14 -5.96
N SER A 240 -7.73 -15.47 -5.34
CA SER A 240 -9.03 -16.06 -5.00
C SER A 240 -9.93 -16.35 -6.21
N GLY A 241 -9.62 -15.76 -7.38
CA GLY A 241 -10.51 -15.75 -8.55
C GLY A 241 -11.83 -14.99 -8.31
N PRO A 242 -12.72 -14.94 -9.31
CA PRO A 242 -14.05 -14.34 -9.17
C PRO A 242 -14.90 -15.15 -8.17
N ALA A 243 -15.64 -14.45 -7.30
CA ALA A 243 -16.62 -15.08 -6.43
C ALA A 243 -17.63 -15.85 -7.29
N SER A 244 -17.74 -17.17 -7.06
CA SER A 244 -18.67 -18.07 -7.77
C SER A 244 -20.12 -17.84 -7.38
#